data_AF-A0A2N9VRT9-F1
#
_entry.id   AF-A0A2N9VRT9-F1
#
_cell.length_a   1.000
_cell.length_b   1.000
_cell.length_c   1.000
_cell.angle_alpha   90.00
_cell.angle_beta   90.00
_cell.angle_gamma   90.00
#
_symmetry.space_group_name_H-M   'P 1'
#
loop_
_entity.id
_entity.type
_entity.pdbx_description
1 polymer ?
#
loop_
_entity_poly.entity_id
_entity_poly.type
_entity_poly.pdbx_seq_one_letter_code
_entity_poly.pdbx_strand_id
1 'polypeptide(L)'
;MTIFTPQTEDEIVDAVQWALAEQAPVEVVGHGSKRDLGRPLQTEHTIALSNYSGVTLYEPEELVLSAKAGTPIAELEALLAANDQAFQFEPMDYGPLLGQPAGQGSFGGLLATNLCGPRRLKSGSARDHVLGVRVVSGRGELFKSGGRVVKNVTGYDLSKGMANSWGTLGIATEITFKVLPAPETETTLVIRGLADDEAARAMAIAMGSSGEVASAAHLPGNVAGRVIDGALSGEASTLLRLEGFAPSVADRATMLKGLLASAGTIDDISGESSRKLWREIRDVIPFADGTERPVWRVSMAPMEAYKLVASLRMGAAVDAFYDWQGGLVWLRMEGEPEAEAVRALIQKYGGGHATLVRAPITVRAALPVFEPQPAPLAALSKRLKQQFDPSGILNPGRMVAGV
;
A
#
# COMPACT_ATOMS: atom_id res chain seq x y z
N MET A 1 -20.97 1.61 22.87
CA MET A 1 -20.25 1.14 21.67
C MET A 1 -20.45 -0.35 21.55
N THR A 2 -21.12 -0.83 20.50
CA THR A 2 -21.41 -2.26 20.29
C THR A 2 -20.46 -2.80 19.22
N ILE A 3 -19.86 -3.98 19.47
CA ILE A 3 -18.97 -4.63 18.51
C ILE A 3 -19.63 -5.94 18.08
N PHE A 4 -19.97 -6.05 16.80
CA PHE A 4 -20.41 -7.28 16.16
C PHE A 4 -19.16 -8.07 15.73
N THR A 5 -19.06 -9.33 16.14
CA THR A 5 -17.94 -10.22 15.83
C THR A 5 -18.43 -11.46 15.07
N PRO A 6 -18.89 -11.30 13.82
CA PRO A 6 -19.47 -12.41 13.07
C PRO A 6 -18.44 -13.52 12.79
N GLN A 7 -18.93 -14.76 12.78
CA GLN A 7 -18.16 -15.98 12.50
C GLN A 7 -18.58 -16.67 11.20
N THR A 8 -19.73 -16.27 10.64
CA THR A 8 -20.27 -16.78 9.38
C THR A 8 -20.54 -15.65 8.39
N GLU A 9 -20.72 -15.98 7.11
CA GLU A 9 -21.08 -14.97 6.10
C GLU A 9 -22.50 -14.43 6.34
N ASP A 10 -23.42 -15.29 6.75
CA ASP A 10 -24.80 -14.92 7.06
C ASP A 10 -24.86 -13.93 8.24
N GLU A 11 -24.04 -14.11 9.28
CA GLU A 11 -23.96 -13.15 10.39
C GLU A 11 -23.42 -11.77 9.96
N ILE A 12 -22.57 -11.71 8.93
CA ILE A 12 -22.13 -10.43 8.34
C ILE A 12 -23.31 -9.77 7.62
N VAL A 13 -24.09 -10.55 6.87
CA VAL A 13 -25.30 -10.07 6.19
C VAL A 13 -26.30 -9.54 7.22
N ASP A 14 -26.59 -10.30 8.27
CA ASP A 14 -27.51 -9.93 9.34
C ASP A 14 -27.08 -8.64 10.05
N ALA A 15 -25.78 -8.49 10.34
CA ALA A 15 -25.24 -7.27 10.96
C ALA A 15 -25.43 -6.03 10.07
N VAL A 16 -25.22 -6.17 8.75
CA VAL A 16 -25.43 -5.06 7.80
C VAL A 16 -26.92 -4.76 7.61
N GLN A 17 -27.78 -5.79 7.58
CA GLN A 17 -29.23 -5.61 7.50
C GLN A 17 -29.79 -4.92 8.75
N TRP A 18 -29.29 -5.28 9.93
CA TRP A 18 -29.61 -4.59 11.17
C TRP A 18 -29.19 -3.11 11.10
N ALA A 19 -27.94 -2.82 10.69
CA ALA A 19 -27.44 -1.46 10.56
C ALA A 19 -28.27 -0.63 9.56
N LEU A 20 -28.72 -1.25 8.48
CA LEU A 20 -29.59 -0.64 7.49
C LEU A 20 -30.99 -0.34 8.06
N ALA A 21 -31.58 -1.27 8.79
CA ALA A 21 -32.90 -1.13 9.40
C ALA A 21 -32.92 -0.02 10.47
N GLU A 22 -31.88 0.04 11.31
CA GLU A 22 -31.72 1.06 12.35
C GLU A 22 -31.15 2.39 11.83
N GLN A 23 -30.75 2.44 10.55
CA GLN A 23 -30.01 3.57 9.96
C GLN A 23 -28.76 3.95 10.78
N ALA A 24 -28.14 2.94 11.39
CA ALA A 24 -27.04 3.09 12.33
C ALA A 24 -25.71 2.94 11.58
N PRO A 25 -24.86 3.99 11.51
CA PRO A 25 -23.60 3.86 10.83
C PRO A 25 -22.62 2.96 11.60
N VAL A 26 -21.88 2.13 10.87
CA VAL A 26 -20.95 1.13 11.40
C VAL A 26 -19.54 1.37 10.87
N GLU A 27 -18.56 1.15 11.74
CA GLU A 27 -17.17 1.00 11.33
C GLU A 27 -16.91 -0.46 10.95
N VAL A 28 -16.32 -0.68 9.78
CA VAL A 28 -15.88 -2.00 9.33
C VAL A 28 -14.39 -2.15 9.59
N VAL A 29 -14.03 -3.13 10.42
CA VAL A 29 -12.65 -3.37 10.85
C VAL A 29 -12.27 -4.83 10.62
N GLY A 30 -11.08 -5.06 10.06
CA GLY A 30 -10.43 -6.38 10.12
C GLY A 30 -9.76 -6.59 11.47
N HIS A 31 -8.43 -6.55 11.50
CA HIS A 31 -7.62 -6.59 12.73
C HIS A 31 -7.25 -5.20 13.29
N GLY A 32 -7.62 -4.11 12.61
CA GLY A 32 -7.38 -2.74 13.12
C GLY A 32 -5.98 -2.17 12.89
N SER A 33 -5.05 -2.89 12.24
CA SER A 33 -3.67 -2.40 11.98
C SER A 33 -3.57 -1.08 11.20
N LYS A 34 -4.63 -0.68 10.50
CA LYS A 34 -4.71 0.57 9.74
C LYS A 34 -5.89 1.45 10.17
N ARG A 35 -6.44 1.22 11.36
CA ARG A 35 -7.63 1.92 11.87
C ARG A 35 -7.41 3.42 11.96
N ASP A 36 -6.18 3.87 12.23
CA ASP A 36 -5.80 5.28 12.31
C ASP A 36 -5.48 5.95 10.97
N LEU A 37 -5.58 5.24 9.84
CA LEU A 37 -5.39 5.82 8.51
C LEU A 37 -6.73 6.25 7.90
N GLY A 38 -6.88 7.54 7.62
CA GLY A 38 -8.11 8.12 7.10
C GLY A 38 -8.75 9.07 8.11
N ARG A 39 -9.93 9.59 7.78
CA ARG A 39 -10.67 10.44 8.72
C ARG A 39 -11.13 9.60 9.91
N PRO A 40 -11.00 10.11 11.15
CA PRO A 40 -11.50 9.40 12.32
C PRO A 40 -13.01 9.23 12.23
N LEU A 41 -13.49 8.03 12.54
CA LEU A 41 -14.91 7.69 12.52
C LEU A 41 -15.51 7.88 13.91
N GLN A 42 -16.73 8.41 13.96
CA GLN A 42 -17.53 8.56 15.18
C GLN A 42 -18.77 7.67 15.11
N THR A 43 -18.55 6.36 14.96
CA THR A 43 -19.62 5.36 14.88
C THR A 43 -19.80 4.68 16.24
N GLU A 44 -21.05 4.49 16.67
CA GLU A 44 -21.35 3.77 17.91
C GLU A 44 -21.20 2.26 17.78
N HIS A 45 -21.16 1.77 16.54
CA HIS A 45 -21.14 0.35 16.20
C HIS A 45 -19.93 -0.01 15.35
N THR A 46 -19.42 -1.22 15.55
CA THR A 46 -18.31 -1.76 14.77
C THR A 46 -18.64 -3.19 14.33
N ILE A 47 -18.37 -3.51 13.07
CA ILE A 47 -18.36 -4.89 12.56
C ILE A 47 -16.89 -5.32 12.44
N ALA A 48 -16.46 -6.20 13.34
CA ALA A 48 -15.09 -6.70 13.44
C ALA A 48 -14.97 -8.09 12.80
N LEU A 49 -14.23 -8.20 11.71
CA LEU A 49 -14.11 -9.41 10.91
C LEU A 49 -12.99 -10.36 11.37
N SER A 50 -12.25 -10.03 12.44
CA SER A 50 -11.10 -10.84 12.91
C SER A 50 -11.45 -12.30 13.20
N ASN A 51 -12.71 -12.59 13.58
CA ASN A 51 -13.19 -13.94 13.87
C ASN A 51 -13.69 -14.68 12.62
N TYR A 52 -13.83 -13.99 11.49
CA TYR A 52 -14.19 -14.56 10.20
C TYR A 52 -12.92 -14.81 9.36
N SER A 53 -12.14 -15.80 9.78
CA SER A 53 -10.83 -16.13 9.20
C SER A 53 -10.78 -17.58 8.68
N GLY A 54 -9.82 -17.83 7.79
CA GLY A 54 -9.53 -19.14 7.21
C GLY A 54 -9.40 -19.11 5.69
N VAL A 55 -8.51 -19.94 5.19
CA VAL A 55 -8.34 -20.22 3.75
C VAL A 55 -9.51 -21.08 3.28
N THR A 56 -10.19 -20.65 2.21
CA THR A 56 -11.35 -21.35 1.64
C THR A 56 -10.99 -22.17 0.40
N LEU A 57 -9.92 -21.78 -0.29
CA LEU A 57 -9.35 -22.52 -1.40
C LEU A 57 -7.87 -22.18 -1.53
N TYR A 58 -7.03 -23.18 -1.75
CA TYR A 58 -5.68 -22.95 -2.24
C TYR A 58 -5.31 -24.02 -3.25
N GLU A 59 -5.04 -23.59 -4.48
CA GLU A 59 -4.62 -24.42 -5.60
C GLU A 59 -3.23 -23.93 -6.03
N PRO A 60 -2.13 -24.43 -5.43
CA PRO A 60 -0.78 -23.94 -5.69
C PRO A 60 -0.38 -24.07 -7.16
N GLU A 61 -0.78 -25.17 -7.81
CA GLU A 61 -0.51 -25.48 -9.21
C GLU A 61 -1.19 -24.49 -10.17
N GLU A 62 -2.36 -23.99 -9.79
CA GLU A 62 -3.13 -22.99 -10.55
C GLU A 62 -2.77 -21.55 -10.15
N LEU A 63 -1.91 -21.39 -9.14
CA LEU A 63 -1.54 -20.10 -8.57
C LEU A 63 -2.76 -19.29 -8.08
N VAL A 64 -3.74 -19.96 -7.48
CA VAL A 64 -4.98 -19.34 -6.98
C VAL A 64 -5.14 -19.57 -5.48
N LEU A 65 -5.39 -18.49 -4.74
CA LEU A 65 -5.70 -18.53 -3.32
C LEU A 65 -7.00 -17.76 -3.05
N SER A 66 -7.93 -18.38 -2.32
CA SER A 66 -9.11 -17.74 -1.75
C SER A 66 -9.14 -17.88 -0.24
N ALA A 67 -9.49 -16.80 0.45
CA ALA A 67 -9.59 -16.80 1.90
C ALA A 67 -10.62 -15.78 2.36
N LYS A 68 -11.10 -15.99 3.60
CA LYS A 68 -11.99 -15.06 4.27
C LYS A 68 -11.27 -13.75 4.59
N ALA A 69 -12.01 -12.65 4.60
CA ALA A 69 -11.48 -11.30 4.76
C ALA A 69 -10.81 -11.06 6.12
N GLY A 70 -11.21 -11.79 7.17
CA GLY A 70 -10.58 -11.74 8.48
C GLY A 70 -9.24 -12.45 8.56
N THR A 71 -8.83 -13.23 7.55
CA THR A 71 -7.59 -14.02 7.62
C THR A 71 -6.35 -13.12 7.78
N PRO A 72 -5.47 -13.39 8.76
CA PRO A 72 -4.21 -12.65 8.93
C PRO A 72 -3.32 -12.75 7.68
N ILE A 73 -2.73 -11.63 7.25
CA ILE A 73 -1.81 -11.63 6.10
C ILE A 73 -0.59 -12.53 6.38
N ALA A 74 -0.07 -12.51 7.60
CA ALA A 74 1.08 -13.32 8.00
C ALA A 74 0.83 -14.84 7.84
N GLU A 75 -0.40 -15.31 8.10
CA GLU A 75 -0.78 -16.70 7.89
C GLU A 75 -0.75 -17.06 6.40
N LEU A 76 -1.28 -16.17 5.55
CA LEU A 76 -1.28 -16.36 4.11
C LEU A 76 0.14 -16.30 3.53
N GLU A 77 0.98 -15.36 3.98
CA GLU A 77 2.39 -15.28 3.56
C GLU A 77 3.18 -16.53 3.95
N ALA A 78 2.95 -17.09 5.14
CA ALA A 78 3.57 -18.34 5.56
C ALA A 78 3.10 -19.54 4.72
N LEU A 79 1.80 -19.63 4.41
CA LEU A 79 1.26 -20.67 3.52
C LEU A 79 1.86 -20.61 2.12
N LEU A 80 1.98 -19.41 1.55
CA LEU A 80 2.57 -19.21 0.23
C LEU A 80 4.07 -19.51 0.24
N ALA A 81 4.80 -19.07 1.26
CA ALA A 81 6.23 -19.35 1.40
C ALA A 81 6.52 -20.85 1.48
N ALA A 82 5.65 -21.64 2.13
CA ALA A 82 5.77 -23.10 2.19
C ALA A 82 5.60 -23.79 0.82
N ASN A 83 5.14 -23.06 -0.20
CA ASN A 83 4.93 -23.53 -1.56
C ASN A 83 5.75 -22.71 -2.59
N ASP A 84 6.81 -22.03 -2.15
CA ASP A 84 7.67 -21.18 -2.98
C ASP A 84 6.91 -20.10 -3.76
N GLN A 85 5.85 -19.56 -3.15
CA GLN A 85 4.98 -18.53 -3.70
C GLN A 85 4.96 -17.28 -2.82
N ALA A 86 4.51 -16.16 -3.39
CA ALA A 86 4.37 -14.91 -2.68
C ALA A 86 3.28 -14.02 -3.29
N PHE A 87 2.81 -13.06 -2.49
CA PHE A 87 2.11 -11.89 -3.01
C PHE A 87 3.12 -10.93 -3.64
N GLN A 88 3.24 -10.96 -4.96
CA GLN A 88 4.24 -10.18 -5.70
C GLN A 88 4.05 -8.65 -5.64
N PHE A 89 2.88 -8.18 -5.23
CA PHE A 89 2.62 -6.75 -4.96
C PHE A 89 3.11 -6.31 -3.56
N GLU A 90 3.67 -7.22 -2.76
CA GLU A 90 4.28 -6.96 -1.45
C GLU A 90 3.34 -6.19 -0.49
N PRO A 91 2.43 -6.89 0.20
CA PRO A 91 1.52 -6.27 1.16
C PRO A 91 2.28 -5.43 2.19
N MET A 92 1.89 -4.15 2.33
CA MET A 92 2.54 -3.23 3.27
C MET A 92 2.02 -3.45 4.69
N ASP A 93 2.93 -3.54 5.66
CA ASP A 93 2.59 -3.48 7.07
C ASP A 93 2.76 -2.04 7.59
N TYR A 94 1.63 -1.42 7.96
CA TYR A 94 1.63 -0.07 8.55
C TYR A 94 1.52 -0.11 10.06
N GLY A 95 1.43 -1.29 10.67
CA GLY A 95 1.29 -1.41 12.12
C GLY A 95 2.35 -0.55 12.82
N PRO A 96 3.66 -0.81 12.61
CA PRO A 96 4.73 -0.05 13.25
C PRO A 96 4.67 1.45 12.94
N LEU A 97 4.39 1.83 11.70
CA LEU A 97 4.27 3.24 11.30
C LEU A 97 3.15 3.96 12.07
N LEU A 98 2.04 3.27 12.35
CA LEU A 98 0.86 3.80 13.03
C LEU A 98 0.85 3.50 14.54
N GLY A 99 1.96 3.03 15.11
CA GLY A 99 2.06 2.73 16.54
C GLY A 99 1.34 1.45 16.98
N GLN A 100 0.98 0.57 16.04
CA GLN A 100 0.42 -0.76 16.29
C GLN A 100 1.52 -1.83 16.15
N PRO A 101 1.33 -3.03 16.73
CA PRO A 101 2.24 -4.15 16.50
C PRO A 101 2.30 -4.58 15.03
N ALA A 102 3.46 -5.08 14.59
CA ALA A 102 3.63 -5.66 13.26
C ALA A 102 2.81 -6.94 13.08
N GLY A 103 2.52 -7.30 11.82
CA GLY A 103 1.87 -8.54 11.43
C GLY A 103 0.34 -8.57 11.57
N GLN A 104 -0.29 -7.47 12.01
CA GLN A 104 -1.74 -7.39 12.24
C GLN A 104 -2.56 -7.04 10.99
N GLY A 105 -2.03 -7.31 9.78
CA GLY A 105 -2.78 -7.12 8.54
C GLY A 105 -3.91 -8.15 8.39
N SER A 106 -5.01 -7.76 7.74
CA SER A 106 -6.10 -8.69 7.35
C SER A 106 -6.26 -8.71 5.84
N PHE A 107 -6.75 -9.83 5.29
CA PHE A 107 -6.93 -10.00 3.87
C PHE A 107 -7.95 -9.01 3.27
N GLY A 108 -9.04 -8.74 3.99
CA GLY A 108 -10.02 -7.70 3.67
C GLY A 108 -9.39 -6.30 3.64
N GLY A 109 -8.60 -5.98 4.67
CA GLY A 109 -7.88 -4.71 4.74
C GLY A 109 -6.85 -4.54 3.62
N LEU A 110 -6.18 -5.62 3.21
CA LEU A 110 -5.24 -5.62 2.08
C LEU A 110 -5.95 -5.15 0.79
N LEU A 111 -7.07 -5.77 0.43
CA LEU A 111 -7.82 -5.36 -0.76
C LEU A 111 -8.41 -3.95 -0.59
N ALA A 112 -9.09 -3.70 0.53
CA ALA A 112 -9.81 -2.44 0.77
C ALA A 112 -8.90 -1.21 0.77
N THR A 113 -7.62 -1.36 1.13
CA THR A 113 -6.63 -0.26 1.10
C THR A 113 -5.79 -0.26 -0.18
N ASN A 114 -5.68 -1.39 -0.87
CA ASN A 114 -4.86 -1.57 -2.09
C ASN A 114 -3.43 -0.99 -1.97
N LEU A 115 -2.86 -1.09 -0.78
CA LEU A 115 -1.48 -0.71 -0.52
C LEU A 115 -0.55 -1.78 -1.10
N CYS A 116 0.55 -1.36 -1.68
CA CYS A 116 1.52 -2.24 -2.31
C CYS A 116 2.93 -1.71 -2.12
N GLY A 117 3.88 -2.63 -2.12
CA GLY A 117 5.28 -2.37 -1.85
C GLY A 117 6.10 -1.99 -3.08
N PRO A 118 7.43 -2.01 -2.92
CA PRO A 118 8.40 -1.57 -3.91
C PRO A 118 8.32 -2.27 -5.28
N ARG A 119 7.88 -3.54 -5.33
CA ARG A 119 7.67 -4.30 -6.58
C ARG A 119 6.56 -3.77 -7.48
N ARG A 120 5.79 -2.76 -7.08
CA ARG A 120 4.63 -2.26 -7.84
C ARG A 120 4.93 -1.99 -9.32
N LEU A 121 6.09 -1.41 -9.64
CA LEU A 121 6.44 -1.07 -11.02
C LEU A 121 6.53 -2.30 -11.93
N LYS A 122 6.93 -3.45 -11.38
CA LYS A 122 7.07 -4.72 -12.10
C LYS A 122 5.83 -5.61 -11.99
N SER A 123 5.27 -5.69 -10.78
CA SER A 123 4.24 -6.68 -10.44
C SER A 123 2.84 -6.10 -10.31
N GLY A 124 2.68 -4.78 -10.21
CA GLY A 124 1.39 -4.14 -9.97
C GLY A 124 0.96 -4.16 -8.49
N SER A 125 -0.32 -3.96 -8.26
CA SER A 125 -0.96 -3.84 -6.93
C SER A 125 -1.87 -5.03 -6.62
N ALA A 126 -2.46 -5.07 -5.42
CA ALA A 126 -3.45 -6.10 -5.09
C ALA A 126 -4.64 -6.08 -6.07
N ARG A 127 -5.06 -4.90 -6.53
CA ARG A 127 -6.06 -4.73 -7.59
C ARG A 127 -5.73 -5.46 -8.89
N ASP A 128 -4.45 -5.60 -9.22
CA ASP A 128 -4.02 -6.26 -10.47
C ASP A 128 -3.99 -7.80 -10.31
N HIS A 129 -4.02 -8.28 -9.07
CA HIS A 129 -4.00 -9.70 -8.74
C HIS A 129 -5.37 -10.24 -8.34
N VAL A 130 -6.36 -9.39 -8.03
CA VAL A 130 -7.71 -9.83 -7.62
C VAL A 130 -8.39 -10.51 -8.79
N LEU A 131 -8.82 -11.75 -8.57
CA LEU A 131 -9.57 -12.54 -9.54
C LEU A 131 -11.07 -12.52 -9.23
N GLY A 132 -11.43 -12.47 -7.94
CA GLY A 132 -12.82 -12.45 -7.52
C GLY A 132 -13.02 -12.04 -6.07
N VAL A 133 -14.25 -11.66 -5.74
CA VAL A 133 -14.69 -11.27 -4.40
C VAL A 133 -16.13 -11.73 -4.14
N ARG A 134 -16.43 -11.98 -2.87
CA ARG A 134 -17.78 -11.98 -2.30
C ARG A 134 -17.88 -10.78 -1.36
N VAL A 135 -18.96 -10.01 -1.48
CA VAL A 135 -19.10 -8.72 -0.78
C VAL A 135 -20.54 -8.54 -0.34
N VAL A 136 -20.73 -8.10 0.91
CA VAL A 136 -22.01 -7.60 1.42
C VAL A 136 -22.05 -6.08 1.21
N SER A 137 -22.95 -5.61 0.35
CA SER A 137 -23.13 -4.18 0.09
C SER A 137 -23.84 -3.48 1.25
N GLY A 138 -23.83 -2.14 1.28
CA GLY A 138 -24.63 -1.35 2.25
C GLY A 138 -26.14 -1.50 2.08
N ARG A 139 -26.61 -2.23 1.06
CA ARG A 139 -28.02 -2.65 0.91
C ARG A 139 -28.36 -3.90 1.73
N GLY A 140 -27.39 -4.52 2.41
CA GLY A 140 -27.59 -5.79 3.10
C GLY A 140 -27.72 -6.99 2.15
N GLU A 141 -27.23 -6.84 0.92
CA GLU A 141 -27.25 -7.86 -0.12
C GLU A 141 -25.84 -8.38 -0.39
N LEU A 142 -25.71 -9.71 -0.45
CA LEU A 142 -24.50 -10.40 -0.86
C LEU A 142 -24.41 -10.45 -2.38
N PHE A 143 -23.29 -10.02 -2.94
CA PHE A 143 -22.99 -10.20 -4.36
C PHE A 143 -21.61 -10.82 -4.57
N LYS A 144 -21.43 -11.43 -5.74
CA LYS A 144 -20.17 -11.98 -6.20
C LYS A 144 -19.73 -11.26 -7.47
N SER A 145 -18.44 -10.97 -7.57
CA SER A 145 -17.83 -10.47 -8.81
C SER A 145 -16.50 -11.17 -9.08
N GLY A 146 -16.22 -11.43 -10.35
CA GLY A 146 -15.05 -12.19 -10.76
C GLY A 146 -15.18 -13.69 -10.49
N GLY A 147 -14.04 -14.38 -10.46
CA GLY A 147 -13.99 -15.83 -10.30
C GLY A 147 -12.56 -16.31 -10.02
N ARG A 148 -12.33 -17.61 -10.23
CA ARG A 148 -11.00 -18.22 -10.05
C ARG A 148 -10.15 -18.19 -11.32
N VAL A 149 -10.75 -17.78 -12.44
CA VAL A 149 -10.09 -17.77 -13.76
C VAL A 149 -9.37 -16.46 -14.01
N VAL A 150 -8.18 -16.53 -14.61
CA VAL A 150 -7.38 -15.35 -14.97
C VAL A 150 -8.04 -14.51 -16.07
N LYS A 151 -8.69 -15.16 -17.04
CA LYS A 151 -9.42 -14.49 -18.12
C LYS A 151 -10.91 -14.50 -17.81
N ASN A 152 -11.42 -13.33 -17.47
CA ASN A 152 -12.85 -13.10 -17.33
C ASN A 152 -13.23 -11.84 -18.12
N VAL A 153 -14.05 -12.01 -19.16
CA VAL A 153 -14.45 -10.93 -20.09
C VAL A 153 -15.94 -10.62 -20.04
N THR A 154 -16.66 -11.14 -19.02
CA THR A 154 -18.10 -10.94 -18.87
C THR A 154 -18.42 -9.93 -17.78
N GLY A 155 -19.17 -8.88 -18.15
CA GLY A 155 -19.66 -7.87 -17.22
C GLY A 155 -18.59 -6.89 -16.72
N TYR A 156 -18.96 -6.13 -15.68
CA TYR A 156 -18.08 -5.16 -15.04
C TYR A 156 -17.17 -5.82 -13.99
N ASP A 157 -15.92 -5.38 -13.94
CA ASP A 157 -14.91 -5.86 -13.00
C ASP A 157 -15.08 -5.19 -11.62
N LEU A 158 -16.14 -5.57 -10.89
CA LEU A 158 -16.44 -5.00 -9.57
C LEU A 158 -15.45 -5.47 -8.50
N SER A 159 -14.79 -6.62 -8.66
CA SER A 159 -13.72 -7.06 -7.75
C SER A 159 -12.57 -6.05 -7.72
N LYS A 160 -12.17 -5.52 -8.87
CA LYS A 160 -11.22 -4.39 -8.93
C LYS A 160 -11.77 -3.09 -8.39
N GLY A 161 -13.09 -2.88 -8.45
CA GLY A 161 -13.77 -1.73 -7.86
C GLY A 161 -13.73 -1.73 -6.32
N MET A 162 -13.59 -2.89 -5.69
CA MET A 162 -13.45 -3.01 -4.23
C MET A 162 -12.06 -2.63 -3.73
N ALA A 163 -11.05 -2.66 -4.61
CA ALA A 163 -9.70 -2.25 -4.26
C ALA A 163 -9.66 -0.73 -3.99
N ASN A 164 -9.03 -0.33 -2.89
CA ASN A 164 -8.99 1.07 -2.43
C ASN A 164 -10.38 1.66 -2.09
N SER A 165 -11.36 0.83 -1.71
CA SER A 165 -12.71 1.27 -1.29
C SER A 165 -12.82 1.62 0.19
N TRP A 166 -11.83 1.24 1.01
CA TRP A 166 -11.79 1.49 2.46
C TRP A 166 -13.04 0.98 3.21
N GLY A 167 -13.68 -0.07 2.71
CA GLY A 167 -14.91 -0.64 3.29
C GLY A 167 -16.14 0.25 3.12
N THR A 168 -16.06 1.34 2.34
CA THR A 168 -17.18 2.27 2.13
C THR A 168 -18.20 1.76 1.10
N LEU A 169 -17.81 0.85 0.20
CA LEU A 169 -18.70 0.28 -0.82
C LEU A 169 -19.31 -1.07 -0.40
N GLY A 170 -18.78 -1.69 0.65
CA GLY A 170 -19.20 -3.02 1.06
C GLY A 170 -18.16 -3.70 1.93
N ILE A 171 -18.59 -4.79 2.55
CA ILE A 171 -17.77 -5.66 3.39
C ILE A 171 -17.38 -6.87 2.55
N ALA A 172 -16.11 -6.96 2.15
CA ALA A 172 -15.60 -8.18 1.52
C ALA A 172 -15.66 -9.32 2.54
N THR A 173 -16.23 -10.46 2.14
CA THR A 173 -16.33 -11.67 2.96
C THR A 173 -15.27 -12.67 2.51
N GLU A 174 -15.18 -12.93 1.21
CA GLU A 174 -14.15 -13.77 0.60
C GLU A 174 -13.45 -13.03 -0.52
N ILE A 175 -12.13 -13.23 -0.62
CA ILE A 175 -11.31 -12.64 -1.68
C ILE A 175 -10.54 -13.78 -2.35
N THR A 176 -10.43 -13.72 -3.68
CA THR A 176 -9.61 -14.62 -4.48
C THR A 176 -8.52 -13.81 -5.17
N PHE A 177 -7.25 -14.15 -4.90
CA PHE A 177 -6.10 -13.60 -5.61
C PHE A 177 -5.41 -14.65 -6.46
N LYS A 178 -4.84 -14.19 -7.57
CA LYS A 178 -3.73 -14.87 -8.21
C LYS A 178 -2.48 -14.65 -7.37
N VAL A 179 -1.77 -15.72 -7.04
CA VAL A 179 -0.44 -15.68 -6.41
C VAL A 179 0.62 -15.99 -7.46
N LEU A 180 1.90 -15.81 -7.14
CA LEU A 180 2.98 -16.01 -8.11
C LEU A 180 4.19 -16.63 -7.42
N PRO A 181 5.08 -17.31 -8.15
CA PRO A 181 6.32 -17.85 -7.58
C PRO A 181 7.14 -16.78 -6.87
N ALA A 182 7.74 -17.12 -5.74
CA ALA A 182 8.69 -16.28 -5.03
C ALA A 182 10.04 -16.26 -5.78
N PRO A 183 10.77 -15.12 -5.78
CA PRO A 183 12.09 -15.09 -6.38
C PRO A 183 13.08 -15.90 -5.55
N GLU A 184 13.80 -16.83 -6.21
CA GLU A 184 14.82 -17.68 -5.57
C GLU A 184 15.98 -16.84 -5.02
N THR A 185 16.53 -15.96 -5.85
CA THR A 185 17.65 -15.08 -5.50
C THR A 185 17.22 -13.61 -5.51
N GLU A 186 17.70 -12.86 -4.52
CA GLU A 186 17.54 -11.41 -4.43
C GLU A 186 18.91 -10.76 -4.17
N THR A 187 19.24 -9.71 -4.92
CA THR A 187 20.42 -8.86 -4.69
C THR A 187 20.08 -7.42 -4.98
N THR A 188 20.51 -6.52 -4.10
CA THR A 188 20.33 -5.08 -4.24
C THR A 188 21.68 -4.44 -4.51
N LEU A 189 21.76 -3.71 -5.61
CA LEU A 189 22.89 -2.83 -5.90
C LEU A 189 22.70 -1.51 -5.15
N VAL A 190 23.77 -1.03 -4.51
CA VAL A 190 23.77 0.18 -3.69
C VAL A 190 24.77 1.18 -4.25
N ILE A 191 24.28 2.30 -4.75
CA ILE A 191 25.11 3.43 -5.20
C ILE A 191 25.12 4.49 -4.11
N ARG A 192 26.30 4.81 -3.60
CA ARG A 192 26.49 5.69 -2.44
C ARG A 192 26.76 7.13 -2.85
N GLY A 193 26.29 8.08 -2.04
CA GLY A 193 26.67 9.50 -2.14
C GLY A 193 25.97 10.33 -3.22
N LEU A 194 25.03 9.76 -3.98
CA LEU A 194 24.29 10.51 -5.00
C LEU A 194 23.36 11.55 -4.37
N ALA A 195 23.28 12.74 -4.98
CA ALA A 195 22.23 13.71 -4.69
C ALA A 195 20.86 13.24 -5.23
N ASP A 196 19.77 13.78 -4.69
CA ASP A 196 18.40 13.35 -5.03
C ASP A 196 18.11 13.37 -6.56
N ASP A 197 18.63 14.35 -7.29
CA ASP A 197 18.43 14.49 -8.74
C ASP A 197 19.31 13.52 -9.56
N GLU A 198 20.54 13.26 -9.10
CA GLU A 198 21.45 12.26 -9.68
C GLU A 198 20.92 10.85 -9.47
N ALA A 199 20.42 10.56 -8.27
CA ALA A 199 19.79 9.29 -7.93
C ALA A 199 18.55 9.04 -8.80
N ALA A 200 17.69 10.06 -8.99
CA ALA A 200 16.55 9.95 -9.89
C ALA A 200 16.98 9.58 -11.33
N ARG A 201 18.03 10.21 -11.86
CA ARG A 201 18.59 9.88 -13.18
C ARG A 201 19.18 8.47 -13.22
N ALA A 202 19.94 8.06 -12.22
CA ALA A 202 20.55 6.73 -12.16
C ALA A 202 19.49 5.63 -12.10
N MET A 203 18.45 5.80 -11.26
CA MET A 203 17.31 4.89 -11.21
C MET A 203 16.57 4.86 -12.55
N ALA A 204 16.41 5.99 -13.24
CA ALA A 204 15.76 6.03 -14.56
C ALA A 204 16.53 5.27 -15.64
N ILE A 205 17.85 5.44 -15.69
CA ILE A 205 18.72 4.69 -16.60
C ILE A 205 18.62 3.19 -16.30
N ALA A 206 18.67 2.79 -15.03
CA ALA A 206 18.59 1.40 -14.62
C ALA A 206 17.24 0.76 -14.97
N MET A 207 16.12 1.42 -14.63
CA MET A 207 14.77 0.95 -14.91
C MET A 207 14.44 0.91 -16.42
N GLY A 208 15.06 1.78 -17.22
CA GLY A 208 14.93 1.81 -18.67
C GLY A 208 15.86 0.85 -19.42
N SER A 209 16.74 0.14 -18.71
CA SER A 209 17.70 -0.80 -19.31
C SER A 209 17.13 -2.22 -19.43
N SER A 210 17.86 -3.12 -20.09
CA SER A 210 17.59 -4.56 -20.10
C SER A 210 17.93 -5.27 -18.78
N GLY A 211 18.28 -4.53 -17.72
CA GLY A 211 18.64 -5.07 -16.41
C GLY A 211 17.45 -5.59 -15.60
N GLU A 212 16.22 -5.34 -16.06
CA GLU A 212 14.98 -5.81 -15.44
C GLU A 212 14.91 -5.58 -13.92
N VAL A 213 15.28 -4.37 -13.50
CA VAL A 213 15.24 -3.95 -12.10
C VAL A 213 13.82 -4.13 -11.56
N ALA A 214 13.70 -4.90 -10.47
CA ALA A 214 12.41 -5.21 -9.86
C ALA A 214 11.87 -4.03 -9.04
N SER A 215 12.75 -3.26 -8.41
CA SER A 215 12.41 -2.11 -7.58
C SER A 215 13.57 -1.13 -7.50
N ALA A 216 13.26 0.15 -7.40
CA ALA A 216 14.25 1.22 -7.29
C ALA A 216 13.83 2.23 -6.23
N ALA A 217 14.73 2.52 -5.30
CA ALA A 217 14.51 3.44 -4.18
C ALA A 217 15.74 4.32 -3.95
N HIS A 218 15.54 5.51 -3.38
CA HIS A 218 16.63 6.38 -2.96
C HIS A 218 16.39 6.85 -1.53
N LEU A 219 17.37 6.61 -0.68
CA LEU A 219 17.37 7.00 0.73
C LEU A 219 18.43 8.09 0.92
N PRO A 220 18.03 9.35 1.16
CA PRO A 220 18.96 10.40 1.57
C PRO A 220 19.72 10.03 2.86
N GLY A 221 20.89 10.60 3.10
CA GLY A 221 21.80 10.16 4.18
C GLY A 221 21.19 10.19 5.60
N ASN A 222 20.29 11.14 5.87
CA ASN A 222 19.52 11.22 7.13
C ASN A 222 18.47 10.10 7.33
N VAL A 223 18.12 9.39 6.26
CA VAL A 223 17.18 8.26 6.25
C VAL A 223 17.91 6.92 6.09
N ALA A 224 18.98 6.88 5.29
CA ALA A 224 19.72 5.65 4.97
C ALA A 224 20.24 4.91 6.21
N GLY A 225 20.63 5.62 7.27
CA GLY A 225 21.05 4.99 8.54
C GLY A 225 19.93 4.35 9.36
N ARG A 226 18.66 4.50 8.96
CA ARG A 226 17.49 3.95 9.68
C ARG A 226 17.01 2.60 9.13
N VAL A 227 17.73 2.03 8.17
CA VAL A 227 17.46 0.71 7.60
C VAL A 227 18.62 -0.24 7.87
N ILE A 228 18.33 -1.55 7.87
CA ILE A 228 19.23 -2.68 8.05
C ILE A 228 20.24 -2.45 9.17
N ASP A 229 19.71 -2.05 10.33
CA ASP A 229 20.46 -1.81 11.57
C ASP A 229 21.61 -0.79 11.40
N GLY A 230 21.44 0.18 10.50
CA GLY A 230 22.40 1.24 10.25
C GLY A 230 23.54 0.88 9.31
N ALA A 231 23.48 -0.26 8.60
CA ALA A 231 24.54 -0.65 7.65
C ALA A 231 24.73 0.35 6.51
N LEU A 232 23.74 1.21 6.22
CA LEU A 232 23.81 2.26 5.21
C LEU A 232 24.02 3.67 5.80
N SER A 233 24.50 3.79 7.04
CA SER A 233 24.77 5.09 7.67
C SER A 233 25.83 5.91 6.92
N GLY A 234 25.79 7.24 7.08
CA GLY A 234 26.85 8.16 6.63
C GLY A 234 26.54 8.89 5.32
N GLU A 235 26.07 8.20 4.30
CA GLU A 235 25.81 8.78 2.97
C GLU A 235 24.44 8.36 2.43
N ALA A 236 23.94 9.09 1.43
CA ALA A 236 22.75 8.69 0.70
C ALA A 236 22.98 7.36 -0.04
N SER A 237 21.93 6.56 -0.18
CA SER A 237 21.94 5.26 -0.84
C SER A 237 20.87 5.18 -1.91
N THR A 238 21.29 4.95 -3.15
CA THR A 238 20.39 4.61 -4.26
C THR A 238 20.39 3.10 -4.45
N LEU A 239 19.21 2.50 -4.44
CA LEU A 239 19.00 1.06 -4.32
C LEU A 239 18.32 0.52 -5.58
N LEU A 240 18.87 -0.55 -6.15
CA LEU A 240 18.31 -1.23 -7.32
C LEU A 240 18.18 -2.72 -7.01
N ARG A 241 16.95 -3.22 -6.89
CA ARG A 241 16.67 -4.63 -6.62
C ARG A 241 16.68 -5.47 -7.88
N LEU A 242 17.42 -6.57 -7.83
CA LEU A 242 17.44 -7.63 -8.83
C LEU A 242 16.93 -8.93 -8.22
N GLU A 243 16.11 -9.63 -8.98
CA GLU A 243 15.44 -10.85 -8.55
C GLU A 243 15.38 -11.87 -9.69
N GLY A 244 15.45 -13.15 -9.35
CA GLY A 244 15.29 -14.26 -10.29
C GLY A 244 16.26 -15.39 -10.00
N PHE A 245 16.66 -16.11 -11.05
CA PHE A 245 17.65 -17.18 -10.97
C PHE A 245 19.06 -16.61 -10.77
N ALA A 246 19.87 -17.26 -9.93
CA ALA A 246 21.17 -16.74 -9.50
C ALA A 246 22.11 -16.32 -10.65
N PRO A 247 22.32 -17.11 -11.73
CA PRO A 247 23.18 -16.69 -12.84
C PRO A 247 22.67 -15.43 -13.54
N SER A 248 21.37 -15.35 -13.79
CA SER A 248 20.74 -14.19 -14.42
C SER A 248 20.83 -12.94 -13.55
N VAL A 249 20.72 -13.06 -12.22
CA VAL A 249 20.92 -11.93 -11.30
C VAL A 249 22.37 -11.44 -11.36
N ALA A 250 23.37 -12.34 -11.35
CA ALA A 250 24.77 -11.97 -11.42
C ALA A 250 25.15 -11.26 -12.73
N ASP A 251 24.65 -11.75 -13.86
CA ASP A 251 24.88 -11.15 -15.18
C ASP A 251 24.27 -9.75 -15.28
N ARG A 252 23.00 -9.59 -14.83
CA ARG A 252 22.31 -8.29 -14.81
C ARG A 252 22.95 -7.31 -13.83
N ALA A 253 23.44 -7.79 -12.69
CA ALA A 253 24.20 -6.98 -11.74
C ALA A 253 25.48 -6.42 -12.38
N THR A 254 26.25 -7.27 -13.06
CA THR A 254 27.47 -6.87 -13.77
C THR A 254 27.18 -5.84 -14.86
N MET A 255 26.13 -6.07 -15.65
CA MET A 255 25.69 -5.14 -16.69
C MET A 255 25.33 -3.77 -16.11
N LEU A 256 24.50 -3.73 -15.05
CA LEU A 256 24.07 -2.49 -14.41
C LEU A 256 25.24 -1.73 -13.76
N LYS A 257 26.21 -2.46 -13.17
CA LYS A 257 27.44 -1.85 -12.65
C LYS A 257 28.25 -1.17 -13.74
N GLY A 258 28.36 -1.79 -14.91
CA GLY A 258 29.01 -1.18 -16.07
C GLY A 258 28.23 0.04 -16.59
N LEU A 259 26.91 -0.06 -16.69
CA LEU A 259 26.03 1.02 -17.16
C LEU A 259 26.09 2.26 -16.25
N LEU A 260 26.22 2.05 -14.94
CA LEU A 260 26.19 3.09 -13.92
C LEU A 260 27.58 3.40 -13.34
N ALA A 261 28.66 2.99 -14.02
CA ALA A 261 30.03 3.20 -13.53
C ALA A 261 30.38 4.67 -13.29
N SER A 262 29.75 5.60 -14.02
CA SER A 262 29.91 7.04 -13.83
C SER A 262 29.14 7.60 -12.63
N ALA A 263 28.18 6.86 -12.07
CA ALA A 263 27.39 7.29 -10.92
C ALA A 263 28.10 7.06 -9.58
N GLY A 264 29.18 6.28 -9.55
CA GLY A 264 30.00 6.06 -8.36
C GLY A 264 30.24 4.58 -8.07
N THR A 265 30.76 4.30 -6.87
CA THR A 265 30.99 2.93 -6.39
C THR A 265 29.65 2.24 -6.12
N ILE A 266 29.56 0.97 -6.53
CA ILE A 266 28.34 0.17 -6.44
C ILE A 266 28.64 -1.12 -5.66
N ASP A 267 28.06 -1.18 -4.47
CA ASP A 267 28.16 -2.33 -3.57
C ASP A 267 26.94 -3.27 -3.72
N ASP A 268 27.09 -4.52 -3.28
CA ASP A 268 26.03 -5.52 -3.32
C ASP A 268 25.54 -5.85 -1.90
N ILE A 269 24.22 -5.90 -1.73
CA ILE A 269 23.56 -6.48 -0.57
C ILE A 269 22.72 -7.66 -1.07
N SER A 270 23.01 -8.87 -0.63
CA SER A 270 22.34 -10.10 -1.12
C SER A 270 21.60 -10.84 -0.02
N GLY A 271 20.68 -11.72 -0.42
CA GLY A 271 20.01 -12.66 0.49
C GLY A 271 19.13 -11.96 1.52
N GLU A 272 19.19 -12.41 2.78
CA GLU A 272 18.27 -11.93 3.83
C GLU A 272 18.46 -10.44 4.15
N SER A 273 19.67 -9.90 4.05
CA SER A 273 19.90 -8.46 4.25
C SER A 273 19.20 -7.62 3.18
N SER A 274 19.17 -8.10 1.93
CA SER A 274 18.41 -7.45 0.85
C SER A 274 16.90 -7.50 1.14
N ARG A 275 16.40 -8.68 1.52
CA ARG A 275 14.98 -8.87 1.84
C ARG A 275 14.54 -8.00 3.02
N LYS A 276 15.37 -7.90 4.06
CA LYS A 276 15.15 -7.02 5.21
C LYS A 276 15.10 -5.55 4.78
N LEU A 277 16.05 -5.10 3.97
CA LEU A 277 16.09 -3.73 3.45
C LEU A 277 14.78 -3.36 2.73
N TRP A 278 14.31 -4.20 1.80
CA TRP A 278 13.09 -3.91 1.06
C TRP A 278 11.82 -4.04 1.90
N ARG A 279 11.79 -4.93 2.91
CA ARG A 279 10.70 -4.95 3.91
C ARG A 279 10.63 -3.66 4.70
N GLU A 280 11.77 -3.11 5.14
CA GLU A 280 11.81 -1.87 5.90
C GLU A 280 11.42 -0.64 5.06
N ILE A 281 11.81 -0.60 3.79
CA ILE A 281 11.36 0.42 2.83
C ILE A 281 9.86 0.30 2.59
N ARG A 282 9.38 -0.93 2.32
CA ARG A 282 7.96 -1.25 2.14
C ARG A 282 7.14 -0.81 3.35
N ASP A 283 7.59 -1.07 4.56
CA ASP A 283 6.81 -0.80 5.78
C ASP A 283 7.07 0.59 6.36
N VAL A 284 7.88 1.41 5.66
CA VAL A 284 8.21 2.80 6.03
C VAL A 284 8.84 2.87 7.43
N ILE A 285 9.62 1.85 7.78
CA ILE A 285 10.32 1.75 9.07
C ILE A 285 11.19 2.97 9.39
N PRO A 286 11.85 3.64 8.42
CA PRO A 286 12.59 4.86 8.71
C PRO A 286 11.77 5.99 9.36
N PHE A 287 10.44 5.97 9.22
CA PHE A 287 9.52 6.92 9.84
C PHE A 287 8.65 6.30 10.94
N ALA A 288 8.82 5.01 11.27
CA ALA A 288 8.16 4.34 12.40
C ALA A 288 8.85 4.67 13.74
N ASP A 289 8.89 5.96 14.07
CA ASP A 289 9.64 6.55 15.18
C ASP A 289 8.85 6.69 16.49
N GLY A 290 7.65 6.12 16.57
CA GLY A 290 6.76 6.21 17.73
C GLY A 290 6.14 7.59 17.95
N THR A 291 6.29 8.53 17.00
CA THR A 291 5.70 9.87 17.08
C THR A 291 4.41 9.97 16.28
N GLU A 292 3.58 10.97 16.58
CA GLU A 292 2.41 11.33 15.77
C GLU A 292 2.73 12.28 14.62
N ARG A 293 4.01 12.52 14.32
CA ARG A 293 4.43 13.48 13.29
C ARG A 293 3.83 13.14 11.93
N PRO A 294 3.37 14.16 11.17
CA PRO A 294 2.71 13.92 9.90
C PRO A 294 3.58 13.13 8.92
N VAL A 295 3.00 12.08 8.35
CA VAL A 295 3.64 11.30 7.27
C VAL A 295 2.74 11.31 6.05
N TRP A 296 3.29 11.80 4.94
CA TRP A 296 2.62 11.77 3.64
C TRP A 296 3.16 10.66 2.76
N ARG A 297 2.22 10.02 2.06
CA ARG A 297 2.48 9.16 0.92
C ARG A 297 2.11 9.92 -0.34
N VAL A 298 3.10 10.33 -1.12
CA VAL A 298 2.92 11.11 -2.36
C VAL A 298 3.23 10.23 -3.56
N SER A 299 2.32 10.14 -4.52
CA SER A 299 2.58 9.51 -5.81
C SER A 299 2.47 10.53 -6.92
N MET A 300 3.54 10.64 -7.72
CA MET A 300 3.67 11.64 -8.79
C MET A 300 4.64 11.12 -9.88
N ALA A 301 4.96 11.96 -10.87
CA ALA A 301 5.90 11.60 -11.91
C ALA A 301 7.33 11.36 -11.32
N PRO A 302 7.99 10.22 -11.60
CA PRO A 302 9.26 9.85 -10.95
C PRO A 302 10.39 10.88 -11.07
N MET A 303 10.52 11.53 -12.22
CA MET A 303 11.59 12.52 -12.50
C MET A 303 11.29 13.94 -11.98
N GLU A 304 10.17 14.12 -11.29
CA GLU A 304 9.75 15.42 -10.77
C GLU A 304 9.72 15.45 -9.23
N ALA A 305 9.73 14.28 -8.59
CA ALA A 305 9.65 14.13 -7.14
C ALA A 305 10.76 14.85 -6.37
N TYR A 306 12.02 14.77 -6.83
CA TYR A 306 13.12 15.44 -6.15
C TYR A 306 12.97 16.97 -6.15
N LYS A 307 12.33 17.56 -7.18
CA LYS A 307 12.05 19.00 -7.24
C LYS A 307 11.00 19.40 -6.22
N LEU A 308 9.99 18.56 -6.01
CA LEU A 308 8.99 18.76 -4.97
C LEU A 308 9.65 18.74 -3.58
N VAL A 309 10.48 17.74 -3.30
CA VAL A 309 11.17 17.63 -2.00
C VAL A 309 12.12 18.81 -1.79
N ALA A 310 12.92 19.18 -2.80
CA ALA A 310 13.79 20.35 -2.73
C ALA A 310 13.01 21.64 -2.44
N SER A 311 11.85 21.82 -3.08
CA SER A 311 10.99 23.00 -2.87
C SER A 311 10.36 23.01 -1.47
N LEU A 312 9.92 21.85 -0.96
CA LEU A 312 9.37 21.74 0.40
C LEU A 312 10.43 22.09 1.45
N ARG A 313 11.67 21.61 1.28
CA ARG A 313 12.79 21.86 2.19
C ARG A 313 13.18 23.34 2.30
N MET A 314 12.75 24.20 1.37
CA MET A 314 12.94 25.66 1.48
C MET A 314 12.03 26.30 2.53
N GLY A 315 10.87 25.69 2.83
CA GLY A 315 9.85 26.27 3.72
C GLY A 315 9.52 25.42 4.94
N ALA A 316 9.85 24.13 4.94
CA ALA A 316 9.53 23.21 6.03
C ALA A 316 10.66 22.21 6.29
N ALA A 317 10.82 21.81 7.54
CA ALA A 317 11.71 20.71 7.91
C ALA A 317 11.02 19.37 7.58
N VAL A 318 11.57 18.68 6.57
CA VAL A 318 11.01 17.43 6.03
C VAL A 318 12.11 16.41 5.77
N ASP A 319 11.96 15.24 6.37
CA ASP A 319 12.68 14.05 5.98
C ASP A 319 11.92 13.38 4.82
N ALA A 320 12.62 12.89 3.82
CA ALA A 320 11.99 12.26 2.67
C ALA A 320 12.82 11.08 2.17
N PHE A 321 12.15 10.08 1.62
CA PHE A 321 12.81 9.07 0.79
C PHE A 321 11.90 8.67 -0.37
N TYR A 322 12.52 8.07 -1.38
CA TYR A 322 11.91 7.78 -2.67
C TYR A 322 11.82 6.27 -2.87
N ASP A 323 10.69 5.82 -3.40
CA ASP A 323 10.44 4.46 -3.86
C ASP A 323 9.81 4.54 -5.27
N TRP A 324 9.70 3.41 -5.95
CA TRP A 324 9.19 3.33 -7.33
C TRP A 324 9.92 4.30 -8.26
N GLN A 325 11.25 4.35 -8.18
CA GLN A 325 12.11 5.24 -8.98
C GLN A 325 11.85 6.75 -8.72
N GLY A 326 11.21 7.10 -7.61
CA GLY A 326 10.72 8.46 -7.32
C GLY A 326 9.24 8.66 -7.63
N GLY A 327 8.55 7.66 -8.20
CA GLY A 327 7.10 7.70 -8.42
C GLY A 327 6.28 7.61 -7.14
N LEU A 328 6.92 7.20 -6.05
CA LEU A 328 6.42 7.25 -4.69
C LEU A 328 7.43 8.01 -3.81
N VAL A 329 6.92 8.95 -3.02
CA VAL A 329 7.72 9.69 -2.05
C VAL A 329 7.05 9.57 -0.70
N TRP A 330 7.85 9.19 0.29
CA TRP A 330 7.46 9.25 1.69
C TRP A 330 8.03 10.54 2.27
N LEU A 331 7.17 11.36 2.87
CA LEU A 331 7.56 12.61 3.54
C LEU A 331 7.20 12.50 5.02
N ARG A 332 8.13 12.85 5.91
CA ARG A 332 7.89 12.98 7.35
C ARG A 332 8.16 14.43 7.76
N MET A 333 7.11 15.10 8.20
CA MET A 333 7.13 16.51 8.58
C MET A 333 7.57 16.65 10.04
N GLU A 334 8.44 17.60 10.36
CA GLU A 334 8.81 17.89 11.75
C GLU A 334 7.74 18.69 12.50
N GLY A 335 6.97 19.52 11.78
CA GLY A 335 5.92 20.38 12.32
C GLY A 335 4.54 20.03 11.77
N GLU A 336 3.84 21.06 11.27
CA GLU A 336 2.52 20.92 10.66
C GLU A 336 2.55 20.06 9.39
N PRO A 337 1.41 19.47 8.97
CA PRO A 337 1.35 18.62 7.79
C PRO A 337 1.56 19.37 6.47
N GLU A 338 1.45 20.71 6.44
CA GLU A 338 1.65 21.53 5.23
C GLU A 338 0.81 21.06 4.02
N ALA A 339 -0.44 20.63 4.26
CA ALA A 339 -1.25 19.96 3.25
C ALA A 339 -1.46 20.77 1.97
N GLU A 340 -1.64 22.09 2.08
CA GLU A 340 -1.79 22.98 0.93
C GLU A 340 -0.49 23.10 0.13
N ALA A 341 0.65 23.27 0.80
CA ALA A 341 1.94 23.37 0.16
C ALA A 341 2.32 22.06 -0.55
N VAL A 342 2.13 20.91 0.10
CA VAL A 342 2.38 19.58 -0.51
C VAL A 342 1.57 19.43 -1.79
N ARG A 343 0.26 19.70 -1.74
CA ARG A 343 -0.62 19.55 -2.92
C ARG A 343 -0.34 20.56 -4.03
N ALA A 344 -0.04 21.81 -3.67
CA ALA A 344 0.33 22.83 -4.64
C ALA A 344 1.61 22.45 -5.41
N LEU A 345 2.60 21.89 -4.72
CA LEU A 345 3.83 21.41 -5.36
C LEU A 345 3.60 20.16 -6.22
N ILE A 346 2.73 19.24 -5.80
CA ILE A 346 2.32 18.11 -6.65
C ILE A 346 1.71 18.61 -7.96
N GLN A 347 0.77 19.56 -7.88
CA GLN A 347 0.17 20.16 -9.08
C GLN A 347 1.20 20.87 -9.97
N LYS A 348 2.12 21.63 -9.36
CA LYS A 348 3.18 22.36 -10.06
C LYS A 348 4.12 21.41 -10.83
N TYR A 349 4.44 20.25 -10.27
CA TYR A 349 5.46 19.33 -10.78
C TYR A 349 4.88 18.08 -11.49
N GLY A 350 3.77 18.25 -12.20
CA GLY A 350 3.23 17.21 -13.10
C GLY A 350 2.01 16.45 -12.59
N GLY A 351 1.46 16.84 -11.43
CA GLY A 351 0.28 16.22 -10.84
C GLY A 351 0.59 14.92 -10.10
N GLY A 352 -0.46 14.34 -9.52
CA GLY A 352 -0.32 13.18 -8.64
C GLY A 352 -1.38 13.19 -7.55
N HIS A 353 -1.12 12.43 -6.48
CA HIS A 353 -1.97 12.40 -5.30
C HIS A 353 -1.15 12.26 -4.02
N ALA A 354 -1.63 12.88 -2.94
CA ALA A 354 -1.08 12.70 -1.60
C ALA A 354 -2.11 12.08 -0.66
N THR A 355 -1.64 11.14 0.16
CA THR A 355 -2.40 10.60 1.29
C THR A 355 -1.68 10.91 2.59
N LEU A 356 -2.35 11.54 3.54
CA LEU A 356 -1.84 11.76 4.90
C LEU A 356 -1.98 10.46 5.71
N VAL A 357 -0.91 9.65 5.71
CA VAL A 357 -0.94 8.30 6.28
C VAL A 357 -0.95 8.33 7.80
N ARG A 358 -0.20 9.26 8.40
CA ARG A 358 -0.14 9.47 9.84
C ARG A 358 -0.23 10.96 10.15
N ALA A 359 -0.99 11.31 11.18
CA ALA A 359 -1.04 12.62 11.82
C ALA A 359 -1.92 12.53 13.08
N PRO A 360 -1.87 13.51 14.00
CA PRO A 360 -2.78 13.55 15.14
C PRO A 360 -4.24 13.50 14.70
N ILE A 361 -5.10 12.92 15.55
CA ILE A 361 -6.53 12.72 15.23
C ILE A 361 -7.24 14.04 14.88
N THR A 362 -6.88 15.14 15.55
CA THR A 362 -7.42 16.49 15.30
C THR A 362 -7.10 16.97 13.89
N VAL A 363 -5.86 16.75 13.44
CA VAL A 363 -5.41 17.08 12.08
C VAL A 363 -6.17 16.25 11.04
N ARG A 364 -6.30 14.94 11.24
CA ARG A 364 -7.04 14.04 10.32
C ARG A 364 -8.54 14.34 10.26
N ALA A 365 -9.12 14.88 11.34
CA ALA A 365 -10.51 15.32 11.37
C ALA A 365 -10.72 16.62 10.55
N ALA A 366 -9.78 17.56 10.67
CA ALA A 366 -9.85 18.87 10.04
C ALA A 366 -9.46 18.87 8.56
N LEU A 367 -8.44 18.10 8.18
CA LEU A 367 -7.88 18.12 6.82
C LEU A 367 -8.36 16.92 5.97
N PRO A 368 -8.48 17.07 4.64
CA PRO A 368 -8.64 15.94 3.76
C PRO A 368 -7.42 15.03 3.85
N VAL A 369 -7.62 13.79 4.31
CA VAL A 369 -6.54 12.79 4.39
C VAL A 369 -6.17 12.27 3.01
N PHE A 370 -7.16 12.01 2.17
CA PHE A 370 -6.95 11.60 0.78
C PHE A 370 -6.90 12.81 -0.14
N GLU A 371 -6.28 12.65 -1.31
CA GLU A 371 -6.23 13.70 -2.34
C GLU A 371 -7.65 14.09 -2.78
N PRO A 372 -8.02 15.38 -2.71
CA PRO A 372 -9.27 15.86 -3.24
C PRO A 372 -9.42 15.54 -4.73
N GLN A 373 -10.52 14.90 -5.09
CA GLN A 373 -10.79 14.55 -6.48
C GLN A 373 -11.30 15.76 -7.27
N PRO A 374 -10.96 15.88 -8.57
CA PRO A 374 -11.62 16.83 -9.45
C PRO A 374 -13.14 16.62 -9.46
N ALA A 375 -13.91 17.70 -9.58
CA ALA A 375 -15.37 17.67 -9.41
C ALA A 375 -16.11 16.58 -10.23
N PRO A 376 -15.78 16.32 -11.51
CA PRO A 376 -16.43 15.24 -12.26
C PRO A 376 -16.17 13.84 -11.67
N LEU A 377 -14.95 13.62 -11.16
CA LEU A 377 -14.55 12.34 -10.58
C LEU A 377 -15.17 12.15 -9.19
N ALA A 378 -15.22 13.21 -8.37
CA ALA A 378 -15.94 13.23 -7.11
C ALA A 378 -17.44 12.92 -7.29
N ALA A 379 -18.08 13.46 -8.33
CA ALA A 379 -19.48 13.17 -8.65
C ALA A 379 -19.70 11.70 -9.06
N LEU A 380 -18.74 11.09 -9.75
CA LEU A 380 -18.77 9.66 -10.06
C LEU A 380 -18.62 8.81 -8.78
N SER A 381 -17.63 9.11 -7.94
CA SER A 381 -17.41 8.41 -6.67
C SER A 381 -18.63 8.51 -5.75
N LYS A 382 -19.27 9.68 -5.65
CA LYS A 382 -20.51 9.86 -4.88
C LYS A 382 -21.66 9.00 -5.42
N ARG A 383 -21.87 8.97 -6.75
CA ARG A 383 -22.90 8.12 -7.36
C ARG A 383 -22.62 6.64 -7.14
N LEU A 384 -21.36 6.21 -7.21
CA LEU A 384 -20.96 4.84 -6.93
C LEU A 384 -21.29 4.47 -5.47
N LYS A 385 -20.88 5.31 -4.50
CA LYS A 385 -21.22 5.15 -3.09
C LYS A 385 -22.73 5.03 -2.90
N GLN A 386 -23.54 5.89 -3.51
CA GLN A 386 -25.01 5.83 -3.45
C GLN A 386 -25.60 4.53 -4.04
N GLN A 387 -24.96 3.94 -5.05
CA GLN A 387 -25.41 2.66 -5.60
C GLN A 387 -25.13 1.48 -4.65
N PHE A 388 -23.98 1.50 -3.98
CA PHE A 388 -23.55 0.41 -3.09
C PHE A 388 -24.04 0.54 -1.64
N ASP A 389 -24.14 1.77 -1.13
CA ASP A 389 -24.55 2.11 0.23
C ASP A 389 -25.38 3.40 0.21
N PRO A 390 -26.66 3.32 -0.21
CA PRO A 390 -27.53 4.49 -0.35
C PRO A 390 -27.83 5.19 0.99
N SER A 391 -27.79 4.45 2.10
CA SER A 391 -28.03 4.98 3.45
C SER A 391 -26.77 5.50 4.13
N GLY A 392 -25.59 5.30 3.52
CA GLY A 392 -24.32 5.78 4.05
C GLY A 392 -23.92 5.11 5.38
N ILE A 393 -24.32 3.85 5.61
CA ILE A 393 -24.08 3.16 6.88
C ILE A 393 -22.65 2.62 7.01
N LEU A 394 -21.95 2.34 5.91
CA LEU A 394 -20.63 1.71 5.94
C LEU A 394 -19.49 2.74 5.91
N ASN A 395 -18.70 2.81 7.00
CA ASN A 395 -17.52 3.68 7.13
C ASN A 395 -17.79 5.13 6.67
N PRO A 396 -18.86 5.80 7.13
CA PRO A 396 -19.28 7.11 6.64
C PRO A 396 -18.17 8.14 6.81
N GLY A 397 -17.86 8.89 5.76
CA GLY A 397 -16.89 9.97 5.85
C GLY A 397 -15.43 9.52 5.96
N ARG A 398 -15.12 8.22 5.89
CA ARG A 398 -13.73 7.70 6.06
C ARG A 398 -12.76 8.29 5.04
N MET A 399 -13.18 8.35 3.78
CA MET A 399 -12.37 8.88 2.67
C MET A 399 -12.62 10.35 2.41
N VAL A 400 -13.89 10.74 2.26
CA VAL A 400 -14.31 12.10 1.93
C VAL A 400 -15.42 12.49 2.89
N ALA A 401 -15.33 13.68 3.49
CA ALA A 401 -16.34 14.15 4.43
C ALA A 401 -17.73 14.18 3.78
N GLY A 402 -18.74 13.64 4.48
CA GLY A 402 -20.14 13.63 4.02
C GLY A 402 -20.44 12.68 2.87
N VAL A 403 -19.56 11.72 2.57
CA VAL A 403 -19.75 10.66 1.58
C VAL A 403 -19.70 9.28 2.24
#